data_AF-A0A811S4E3-F1
#
_entry.id   AF-A0A811S4E3-F1
#
_cell.length_a   1.000
_cell.length_b   1.000
_cell.length_c   1.000
_cell.angle_alpha   90.00
_cell.angle_beta   90.00
_cell.angle_gamma   90.00
#
_symmetry.space_group_name_H-M   'P 1'
#
loop_
_entity.id
_entity.type
_entity.pdbx_description
1 polymer ?
#
loop_
_entity_poly.entity_id
_entity_poly.type
_entity_poly.pdbx_seq_one_letter_code
_entity_poly.pdbx_strand_id
1 'polypeptide(L)'
;MASHFHNINGGGFLLGASEPPMPMGTGSGRGRRDMEVDMSAVEERGQDGLRAELLRLHISRSVVVLTKQLTPSDRSRDKARLVLPDRLVALSRLPRMPTAVERGLVLGAGLLVSALDRLDPAYRMSLWRDPRAHMYRLARQWSLFVSCHGAHAGDVVEVHAFRSPAW
;
A
#
# COMPACT_ATOMS: atom_id res chain seq x y z
N MET A 1 22.23 -14.16 -14.69
CA MET A 1 20.90 -14.74 -14.99
C MET A 1 19.86 -14.06 -14.11
N ALA A 2 19.25 -12.98 -14.60
CA ALA A 2 18.22 -12.26 -13.86
C ALA A 2 16.88 -13.00 -14.01
N SER A 3 16.34 -13.52 -12.91
CA SER A 3 15.08 -14.25 -12.91
C SER A 3 13.92 -13.26 -13.12
N HIS A 4 13.38 -13.24 -14.34
CA HIS A 4 12.09 -12.62 -14.66
C HIS A 4 10.98 -13.45 -14.01
N PHE A 5 10.67 -13.17 -12.75
CA PHE A 5 9.39 -13.60 -12.18
C PHE A 5 8.31 -12.67 -12.70
N HIS A 6 7.76 -13.03 -13.85
CA HIS A 6 6.45 -12.56 -14.25
C HIS A 6 5.45 -13.01 -13.19
N ASN A 7 4.89 -12.05 -12.44
CA ASN A 7 3.84 -12.29 -11.47
C ASN A 7 2.52 -12.46 -12.24
N ILE A 8 2.38 -13.58 -12.97
CA ILE A 8 1.21 -13.92 -13.82
C ILE A 8 0.22 -14.74 -12.97
N ASN A 9 -0.21 -14.24 -11.82
CA ASN A 9 -1.42 -14.77 -11.19
C ASN A 9 -2.05 -13.74 -10.24
N GLY A 10 -3.04 -13.03 -10.79
CA GLY A 10 -4.29 -12.75 -10.08
C GLY A 10 -4.32 -11.60 -9.09
N GLY A 11 -4.08 -10.35 -9.51
CA GLY A 11 -4.47 -9.18 -8.72
C GLY A 11 -3.41 -8.64 -7.76
N GLY A 12 -3.68 -7.44 -7.25
CA GLY A 12 -2.73 -6.65 -6.48
C GLY A 12 -3.44 -5.58 -5.66
N PHE A 13 -2.64 -4.75 -5.00
CA PHE A 13 -3.14 -3.63 -4.20
C PHE A 13 -2.81 -2.29 -4.86
N LEU A 14 -3.64 -1.29 -4.62
CA LEU A 14 -3.25 0.11 -4.73
C LEU A 14 -3.19 0.66 -3.30
N LEU A 15 -2.10 1.33 -2.98
CA LEU A 15 -1.95 2.00 -1.70
C LEU A 15 -2.19 3.48 -1.93
N GLY A 16 -3.06 4.07 -1.10
CA GLY A 16 -3.22 5.50 -1.00
C GLY A 16 -2.86 5.93 0.41
N ALA A 17 -1.92 6.87 0.55
CA ALA A 17 -1.81 7.65 1.78
C ALA A 17 -2.75 8.85 1.64
N SER A 18 -3.74 8.96 2.51
CA SER A 18 -4.55 10.18 2.63
C SER A 18 -4.00 11.00 3.80
N GLU A 19 -3.60 12.23 3.54
CA GLU A 19 -3.26 13.17 4.60
C GLU A 19 -4.48 13.35 5.55
N PRO A 20 -4.27 13.38 6.87
CA PRO A 20 -5.33 13.77 7.80
C PRO A 20 -5.75 15.23 7.54
N PRO A 21 -7.02 15.61 7.78
CA PRO A 21 -7.42 17.01 7.67
C PRO A 21 -6.56 17.85 8.63
N MET A 22 -5.80 18.79 8.07
CA MET A 22 -4.91 19.66 8.82
C MET A 22 -5.71 20.43 9.88
N PRO A 23 -5.30 20.43 11.17
CA PRO A 23 -5.82 21.39 12.12
C PRO A 23 -5.41 22.79 11.67
N MET A 24 -6.39 23.68 11.52
CA MET A 24 -6.18 25.10 11.23
C MET A 24 -5.40 25.73 12.39
N GLY A 25 -4.07 25.74 12.27
CA GLY A 25 -3.15 26.32 13.25
C GLY A 25 -2.50 27.56 12.65
N THR A 26 -3.00 28.73 13.03
CA THR A 26 -2.40 30.02 12.74
C THR A 26 -1.01 30.15 13.37
N GLY A 27 -0.03 30.59 12.56
CA GLY A 27 0.99 31.54 13.05
C GLY A 27 2.45 31.08 13.11
N SER A 28 3.21 31.61 12.14
CA SER A 28 4.49 32.30 12.34
C SER A 28 5.80 31.50 12.54
N GLY A 29 6.63 31.54 11.50
CA GLY A 29 7.98 32.09 11.64
C GLY A 29 9.18 31.16 11.41
N ARG A 30 9.99 31.57 10.43
CA ARG A 30 11.47 31.54 10.42
C ARG A 30 12.16 30.41 9.64
N GLY A 31 12.37 30.69 8.34
CA GLY A 31 13.69 30.64 7.71
C GLY A 31 14.35 29.27 7.59
N ARG A 32 14.02 28.54 6.52
CA ARG A 32 14.94 27.62 5.86
C ARG A 32 14.72 27.77 4.36
N ARG A 33 15.80 27.93 3.59
CA ARG A 33 15.75 27.78 2.14
C ARG A 33 15.55 26.30 1.88
N ASP A 34 14.30 25.87 1.91
CA ASP A 34 13.94 24.59 1.36
C ASP A 34 14.03 24.74 -0.15
N MET A 35 14.80 23.86 -0.78
CA MET A 35 14.59 23.56 -2.19
C MET A 35 13.15 23.10 -2.26
N GLU A 36 12.27 24.03 -2.63
CA GLU A 36 10.92 23.78 -3.10
C GLU A 36 11.10 22.98 -4.40
N VAL A 37 11.43 21.70 -4.23
CA VAL A 37 11.13 20.70 -5.24
C VAL A 37 9.64 20.87 -5.42
N ASP A 38 9.25 21.30 -6.61
CA ASP A 38 7.86 21.52 -6.97
C ASP A 38 7.13 20.18 -6.79
N MET A 39 6.56 20.00 -5.59
CA MET A 39 5.86 18.79 -5.20
C MET A 39 4.65 18.58 -6.10
N SER A 40 4.11 19.65 -6.70
CA SER A 40 3.02 19.56 -7.67
C SER A 40 3.47 18.90 -8.97
N ALA A 41 4.68 19.20 -9.46
CA ALA A 41 5.26 18.55 -10.64
C ALA A 41 5.62 17.08 -10.39
N VAL A 42 6.02 16.72 -9.16
CA VAL A 42 6.27 15.33 -8.76
C VAL A 42 4.95 14.56 -8.63
N GLU A 43 3.91 15.18 -8.09
CA GLU A 43 2.57 14.60 -8.00
C GLU A 43 1.93 14.39 -9.36
N GLU A 44 2.00 15.36 -10.28
CA GLU A 44 1.48 15.22 -11.65
C GLU A 44 2.20 14.10 -12.41
N ARG A 45 3.54 14.07 -12.35
CA ARG A 45 4.35 13.02 -13.00
C ARG A 45 4.07 11.64 -12.40
N GLY A 46 3.83 11.57 -11.10
CA GLY A 46 3.47 10.35 -10.39
C GLY A 46 2.07 9.84 -10.74
N GLN A 47 1.09 10.75 -10.84
CA GLN A 47 -0.27 10.42 -11.25
C GLN A 47 -0.32 9.90 -12.69
N ASP A 48 0.44 10.51 -13.61
CA ASP A 48 0.57 10.04 -14.99
C ASP A 48 1.25 8.66 -15.05
N GLY A 49 2.28 8.44 -14.23
CA GLY A 49 2.95 7.14 -14.11
C GLY A 49 2.04 6.03 -13.61
N LEU A 50 1.30 6.28 -12.52
CA LEU A 50 0.31 5.34 -11.98
C LEU A 50 -0.80 5.05 -12.99
N ARG A 51 -1.33 6.09 -13.65
CA ARG A 51 -2.37 5.92 -14.68
C ARG A 51 -1.86 5.06 -15.85
N ALA A 52 -0.65 5.32 -16.33
CA ALA A 52 -0.03 4.53 -17.40
C ALA A 52 0.16 3.06 -16.97
N GLU A 53 0.58 2.81 -15.74
CA GLU A 53 0.78 1.46 -15.21
C GLU A 53 -0.54 0.70 -15.01
N LEU A 54 -1.58 1.37 -14.50
CA LEU A 54 -2.93 0.82 -14.42
C LEU A 54 -3.48 0.44 -15.81
N LEU A 55 -3.27 1.30 -16.81
CA LEU A 55 -3.63 1.01 -18.21
C LEU A 55 -2.85 -0.18 -18.77
N ARG A 56 -1.53 -0.23 -18.55
CA ARG A 56 -0.65 -1.34 -18.98
C ARG A 56 -1.13 -2.67 -18.40
N LEU A 57 -1.57 -2.67 -17.16
CA LEU A 57 -2.08 -3.85 -16.44
C LEU A 57 -3.57 -4.13 -16.69
N HIS A 58 -4.23 -3.33 -17.53
CA HIS A 58 -5.67 -3.42 -17.84
C HIS A 58 -6.56 -3.35 -16.59
N ILE A 59 -6.14 -2.56 -15.60
CA ILE A 59 -6.88 -2.36 -14.35
C ILE A 59 -7.82 -1.17 -14.54
N SER A 60 -9.09 -1.46 -14.83
CA SER A 60 -10.12 -0.43 -15.02
C SER A 60 -10.94 -0.14 -13.76
N ARG A 61 -10.92 -1.05 -12.78
CA ARG A 61 -11.64 -0.91 -11.51
C ARG A 61 -10.83 -1.47 -10.34
N SER A 62 -10.59 -0.64 -9.34
CA SER A 62 -10.14 -1.04 -8.02
C SER A 62 -11.26 -0.84 -7.00
N VAL A 63 -11.18 -1.56 -5.88
CA VAL A 63 -12.16 -1.46 -4.80
C VAL A 63 -11.39 -1.24 -3.51
N VAL A 64 -11.79 -0.24 -2.70
CA VAL A 64 -11.29 -0.11 -1.32
C VAL A 64 -11.65 -1.37 -0.56
N VAL A 65 -10.63 -2.08 -0.09
CA VAL A 65 -10.82 -3.33 0.66
C VAL A 65 -10.49 -3.19 2.12
N LEU A 66 -9.70 -2.19 2.48
CA LEU A 66 -9.33 -1.91 3.86
C LEU A 66 -8.83 -0.47 3.98
N THR A 67 -9.23 0.19 5.07
CA THR A 67 -8.69 1.50 5.47
C THR A 67 -8.14 1.35 6.88
N LYS A 68 -6.96 1.91 7.14
CA LYS A 68 -6.31 1.80 8.45
C LYS A 68 -5.54 3.06 8.81
N GLN A 69 -5.72 3.51 10.06
CA GLN A 69 -4.79 4.47 10.67
C GLN A 69 -3.48 3.78 11.05
N LEU A 70 -2.38 4.41 10.66
CA LEU A 70 -1.03 3.93 10.95
C LEU A 70 -0.69 4.11 12.43
N THR A 71 -0.13 3.07 13.02
CA THR A 71 0.41 3.08 14.38
C THR A 71 1.93 3.31 14.35
N PRO A 72 2.57 3.66 15.47
CA PRO A 72 4.03 3.73 15.54
C PRO A 72 4.73 2.43 15.12
N SER A 73 4.12 1.27 15.39
CA SER A 73 4.68 -0.03 14.98
C SER A 73 4.68 -0.20 13.46
N ASP A 74 3.74 0.41 12.73
CA ASP A 74 3.68 0.30 11.27
C ASP A 74 4.79 1.13 10.61
N ARG A 75 5.29 2.16 11.28
CA ARG A 75 6.40 2.98 10.77
C ARG A 75 7.78 2.42 11.06
N SER A 76 7.88 1.46 11.98
CA SER A 76 9.17 0.92 12.39
C SER A 76 9.91 0.30 11.20
N ARG A 77 11.07 0.88 10.85
CA ARG A 77 11.95 0.35 9.80
C ARG A 77 12.44 -1.05 10.13
N ASP A 78 12.67 -1.35 11.41
CA ASP A 78 13.10 -2.68 11.86
C ASP A 78 12.00 -3.73 11.68
N LYS A 79 10.75 -3.32 11.91
CA LYS A 79 9.60 -4.23 11.76
C LYS A 79 9.13 -4.33 10.30
N ALA A 80 9.32 -3.28 9.50
CA ALA A 80 9.07 -3.19 8.05
C ALA A 80 7.75 -3.83 7.59
N ARG A 81 6.65 -3.56 8.31
CA ARG A 81 5.34 -4.15 8.02
C ARG A 81 4.19 -3.24 8.42
N LEU A 82 3.10 -3.34 7.67
CA LEU A 82 1.78 -2.94 8.10
C LEU A 82 1.12 -4.10 8.85
N VAL A 83 0.70 -3.84 10.08
CA VAL A 83 -0.09 -4.76 10.90
C VAL A 83 -1.58 -4.52 10.65
N LEU A 84 -2.33 -5.59 10.43
CA LEU A 84 -3.77 -5.55 10.16
C LEU A 84 -4.49 -6.49 11.15
N PRO A 85 -5.08 -5.99 12.24
CA PRO A 85 -5.76 -6.83 13.22
C PRO A 85 -6.91 -7.64 12.60
N ASP A 86 -7.13 -8.89 13.04
CA ASP A 86 -8.19 -9.74 12.51
C ASP A 86 -9.57 -9.07 12.54
N ARG A 87 -9.89 -8.32 13.60
CA ARG A 87 -11.17 -7.58 13.71
C ARG A 87 -11.36 -6.56 12.59
N LEU A 88 -10.28 -5.85 12.23
CA LEU A 88 -10.32 -4.88 11.14
C LEU A 88 -10.53 -5.59 9.79
N VAL A 89 -9.83 -6.70 9.58
CA VAL A 89 -9.90 -7.48 8.34
C VAL A 89 -11.25 -8.19 8.19
N ALA A 90 -11.83 -8.69 9.27
CA ALA A 90 -13.12 -9.38 9.26
C ALA A 90 -14.28 -8.48 8.82
N LEU A 91 -14.20 -7.18 9.13
CA LEU A 91 -15.20 -6.18 8.73
C LEU A 91 -14.95 -5.61 7.33
N SER A 92 -13.84 -5.99 6.70
CA SER A 92 -13.41 -5.42 5.42
C SER A 92 -13.74 -6.35 4.24
N ARG A 93 -13.47 -5.88 3.02
CA ARG A 93 -13.65 -6.72 1.80
C ARG A 93 -12.42 -7.60 1.53
N LEU A 94 -11.32 -7.38 2.23
CA LEU A 94 -10.05 -8.07 2.03
C LEU A 94 -10.18 -9.60 2.05
N PRO A 95 -10.92 -10.26 2.97
CA PRO A 95 -11.02 -11.73 2.98
C PRO A 95 -11.70 -12.33 1.75
N ARG A 96 -12.52 -11.54 1.05
CA ARG A 96 -13.26 -11.95 -0.14
C ARG A 96 -12.47 -11.74 -1.43
N MET A 97 -11.37 -11.00 -1.37
CA MET A 97 -10.57 -10.69 -2.55
C MET A 97 -9.77 -11.89 -3.05
N PRO A 98 -8.99 -12.63 -2.24
CA PRO A 98 -8.13 -13.70 -2.74
C PRO A 98 -8.90 -14.96 -3.17
N THR A 99 -8.37 -15.69 -4.13
CA THR A 99 -8.91 -16.97 -4.60
C THR A 99 -8.74 -18.03 -3.52
N ALA A 100 -9.36 -19.21 -3.68
CA ALA A 100 -9.12 -20.31 -2.75
C ALA A 100 -7.63 -20.65 -2.58
N VAL A 101 -6.88 -20.67 -3.69
CA VAL A 101 -5.44 -20.93 -3.70
C VAL A 101 -4.67 -19.82 -3.00
N GLU A 102 -4.94 -18.57 -3.34
CA GLU A 102 -4.27 -17.41 -2.72
C GLU A 102 -4.58 -17.29 -1.24
N ARG A 103 -5.82 -17.61 -0.81
CA ARG A 103 -6.15 -17.69 0.62
C ARG A 103 -5.30 -18.74 1.33
N GLY A 104 -5.05 -19.89 0.69
CA GLY A 104 -4.10 -20.89 1.19
C GLY A 104 -2.70 -20.31 1.39
N LEU A 105 -2.23 -19.48 0.46
CA LEU A 105 -0.95 -18.78 0.58
C LEU A 105 -0.96 -17.74 1.71
N VAL A 106 -2.01 -16.93 1.83
CA VAL A 106 -2.14 -15.94 2.92
C VAL A 106 -2.10 -16.62 4.29
N LEU A 107 -2.72 -17.79 4.43
CA LEU A 107 -2.74 -18.56 5.68
C LEU A 107 -1.47 -19.39 5.90
N GLY A 108 -0.57 -19.46 4.92
CA GLY A 108 0.65 -20.27 4.93
C GLY A 108 1.91 -19.46 4.62
N ALA A 109 2.45 -19.65 3.42
CA ALA A 109 3.75 -19.11 3.01
C ALA A 109 3.80 -17.59 2.79
N GLY A 110 2.64 -16.93 2.74
CA GLY A 110 2.47 -15.54 2.36
C GLY A 110 2.19 -15.37 0.86
N LEU A 111 1.19 -14.56 0.56
CA LEU A 111 0.81 -14.19 -0.81
C LEU A 111 1.65 -13.01 -1.28
N LEU A 112 2.47 -13.23 -2.30
CA LEU A 112 3.19 -12.15 -2.97
C LEU A 112 2.20 -11.28 -3.74
N VAL A 113 2.24 -9.96 -3.51
CA VAL A 113 1.36 -9.00 -4.17
C VAL A 113 2.16 -7.81 -4.68
N SER A 114 1.78 -7.30 -5.85
CA SER A 114 2.22 -5.98 -6.30
C SER A 114 1.32 -4.91 -5.70
N ALA A 115 1.89 -3.90 -5.07
CA ALA A 115 1.21 -2.74 -4.53
C ALA A 115 1.64 -1.50 -5.32
N LEU A 116 0.74 -0.90 -6.09
CA LEU A 116 1.04 0.30 -6.88
C LEU A 116 0.65 1.55 -6.09
N ASP A 117 1.33 2.66 -6.36
CA ASP A 117 1.07 3.95 -5.75
C ASP A 117 1.41 5.07 -6.76
N ARG A 118 1.07 6.33 -6.42
CA ARG A 118 1.36 7.52 -7.20
C ARG A 118 2.85 7.85 -7.29
N LEU A 119 3.67 7.55 -6.29
CA LEU A 119 5.09 7.93 -6.25
C LEU A 119 6.02 6.85 -6.82
N ASP A 120 5.65 5.58 -6.76
CA ASP A 120 6.43 4.45 -7.26
C ASP A 120 5.52 3.48 -8.03
N PRO A 121 5.86 3.12 -9.28
CA PRO A 121 5.02 2.26 -10.11
C PRO A 121 4.72 0.89 -9.48
N ALA A 122 5.58 0.30 -8.63
CA ALA A 122 5.23 -0.95 -7.95
C ALA A 122 6.13 -1.32 -6.75
N TYR A 123 5.53 -1.43 -5.57
CA TYR A 123 6.11 -2.13 -4.41
C TYR A 123 5.79 -3.62 -4.43
N ARG A 124 6.80 -4.47 -4.19
CA ARG A 124 6.63 -5.90 -3.97
C ARG A 124 6.40 -6.15 -2.49
N MET A 125 5.18 -6.56 -2.16
CA MET A 125 4.78 -6.87 -0.80
C MET A 125 4.46 -8.36 -0.63
N SER A 126 4.38 -8.81 0.62
CA SER A 126 3.79 -10.12 0.95
C SER A 126 2.69 -9.93 1.98
N LEU A 127 1.50 -10.46 1.69
CA LEU A 127 0.36 -10.52 2.60
C LEU A 127 0.31 -11.91 3.23
N TRP A 128 0.40 -11.98 4.55
CA TRP A 128 0.21 -13.22 5.30
C TRP A 128 -0.72 -12.99 6.49
N ARG A 129 -1.19 -14.08 7.10
CA ARG A 129 -1.89 -14.10 8.38
C ARG A 129 -1.07 -14.88 9.39
N ASP A 130 -0.85 -14.27 10.55
CA ASP A 130 -0.32 -14.94 11.73
C ASP A 130 -1.51 -15.41 12.59
N PRO A 131 -1.85 -16.71 12.58
CA PRO A 131 -3.02 -17.21 13.29
C PRO A 131 -2.84 -17.15 14.81
N ARG A 132 -1.61 -17.16 15.32
CA ARG A 132 -1.33 -17.10 16.76
C ARG A 132 -1.47 -15.69 17.31
N ALA A 133 -1.08 -14.70 16.51
CA ALA A 133 -1.19 -13.30 16.86
C ALA A 133 -2.51 -12.65 16.42
N HIS A 134 -3.43 -13.41 15.82
CA HIS A 134 -4.74 -12.93 15.33
C HIS A 134 -4.63 -11.67 14.47
N MET A 135 -3.67 -11.68 13.54
CA MET A 135 -3.39 -10.52 12.71
C MET A 135 -2.88 -10.91 11.32
N TYR A 136 -3.21 -10.08 10.35
CA TYR A 136 -2.58 -10.06 9.04
C TYR A 136 -1.40 -9.11 9.05
N ARG A 137 -0.44 -9.32 8.13
CA ARG A 137 0.64 -8.35 7.92
C ARG A 137 0.95 -8.22 6.44
N LEU A 138 1.18 -6.99 6.00
CA LEU A 138 1.73 -6.66 4.70
C LEU A 138 3.17 -6.20 4.89
N ALA A 139 4.13 -6.95 4.36
CA ALA A 139 5.56 -6.74 4.63
C ALA A 139 6.39 -6.68 3.34
N ARG A 140 7.72 -6.70 3.50
CA ARG A 140 8.77 -6.51 2.47
C ARG A 140 9.07 -5.04 2.21
N GLN A 141 8.58 -4.45 1.12
CA GLN A 141 8.89 -3.06 0.76
C GLN A 141 8.01 -2.03 1.49
N TRP A 142 7.32 -2.42 2.56
CA TRP A 142 6.46 -1.52 3.33
C TRP A 142 7.22 -0.32 3.91
N SER A 143 8.44 -0.54 4.43
CA SER A 143 9.27 0.55 4.94
C SER A 143 9.71 1.53 3.85
N LEU A 144 9.82 1.08 2.60
CA LEU A 144 10.08 1.94 1.44
C LEU A 144 8.87 2.82 1.16
N PHE A 145 7.67 2.24 1.07
CA PHE A 145 6.41 2.98 0.93
C PHE A 145 6.29 4.06 2.01
N VAL A 146 6.39 3.70 3.29
CA VAL A 146 6.28 4.67 4.40
C VAL A 146 7.32 5.81 4.28
N SER A 147 8.54 5.48 3.83
CA SER A 147 9.60 6.49 3.67
C SER A 147 9.36 7.42 2.49
N CYS A 148 8.89 6.88 1.36
CA CYS A 148 8.58 7.67 0.15
C CYS A 148 7.44 8.67 0.39
N HIS A 149 6.42 8.28 1.15
CA HIS A 149 5.29 9.15 1.47
C HIS A 149 5.52 10.03 2.70
N GLY A 150 6.65 9.88 3.41
CA GLY A 150 6.83 10.52 4.70
C GLY A 150 5.72 10.20 5.69
N ALA A 151 5.08 9.02 5.61
CA ALA A 151 3.88 8.72 6.38
C ALA A 151 4.15 8.69 7.89
N HIS A 152 3.24 9.25 8.66
CA HIS A 152 3.25 9.42 10.12
C HIS A 152 2.26 8.52 10.85
N ALA A 153 2.43 8.41 12.16
CA ALA A 153 1.47 7.69 12.99
C ALA A 153 0.23 8.58 13.13
N GLY A 154 -0.95 8.00 12.92
CA GLY A 154 -2.19 8.75 12.77
C GLY A 154 -2.64 8.92 11.31
N ASP A 155 -1.72 8.88 10.35
CA ASP A 155 -2.06 8.95 8.93
C ASP A 155 -2.91 7.74 8.52
N VAL A 156 -3.74 7.92 7.50
CA VAL A 156 -4.61 6.88 7.00
C VAL A 156 -4.00 6.28 5.73
N VAL A 157 -3.87 4.96 5.73
CA VAL A 157 -3.60 4.18 4.52
C VAL A 157 -4.88 3.52 4.03
N GLU A 158 -5.21 3.76 2.77
CA GLU A 158 -6.22 3.03 2.04
C GLU A 158 -5.57 1.94 1.21
N VAL A 159 -6.08 0.72 1.35
CA VAL A 159 -5.71 -0.43 0.54
C VAL A 159 -6.88 -0.71 -0.39
N HIS A 160 -6.66 -0.48 -1.68
CA HIS A 160 -7.57 -0.90 -2.72
C HIS A 160 -7.06 -2.21 -3.30
N ALA A 161 -7.94 -3.09 -3.73
CA ALA A 161 -7.55 -4.28 -4.48
C ALA A 161 -8.21 -4.30 -5.85
N PHE A 162 -7.54 -4.95 -6.79
CA PHE A 162 -8.04 -5.19 -8.13
C PHE A 162 -7.77 -6.63 -8.55
N ARG A 163 -8.56 -7.11 -9.51
CA ARG A 163 -8.28 -8.34 -10.25
C ARG A 163 -7.97 -7.94 -11.68
N SER A 164 -6.86 -8.41 -12.21
CA SER A 164 -6.61 -8.23 -13.64
C SER A 164 -7.63 -9.05 -14.41
N PRO A 165 -8.34 -8.47 -15.40
CA PRO A 165 -9.33 -9.17 -16.21
C PRO A 165 -8.69 -10.14 -17.21
N ALA A 166 -7.36 -10.26 -17.26
CA ALA A 166 -6.65 -11.19 -18.14
C ALA A 166 -6.78 -12.64 -17.66
N TRP A 167 -8.00 -13.18 -17.76
CA TRP A 167 -8.37 -14.59 -17.68
C TRP A 167 -9.43 -14.86 -18.76
#